data_AF-A0A139BNS4-F1
#
_entry.id   AF-A0A139BNS4-F1
#
_cell.length_a   1.000
_cell.length_b   1.000
_cell.length_c   1.000
_cell.angle_alpha   90.00
_cell.angle_beta   90.00
_cell.angle_gamma   90.00
#
_symmetry.space_group_name_H-M   'P 1'
#
loop_
_entity.id
_entity.type
_entity.pdbx_description
1 polymer ?
#
loop_
_entity_poly.entity_id
_entity_poly.type
_entity_poly.pdbx_seq_one_letter_code
_entity_poly.pdbx_strand_id
1 'polypeptide(L)' 'MMKAKELKQLASGRWESIVASLAPQLAQAIERLPHHVPCPVHGGVDGFRLFRDFDETGGGVCNTCGIQHDGHTLIMWA' A
#
# COMPACT_ATOMS: atom_id res chain seq x y z
N MET A 1 10.15 -20.47 11.51
CA MET A 1 9.09 -19.44 11.45
C MET A 1 9.75 -18.14 11.05
N MET A 2 9.34 -17.53 9.93
CA MET A 2 9.92 -16.29 9.42
C MET A 2 9.52 -15.10 10.32
N LYS A 3 10.44 -14.17 10.58
CA LYS A 3 10.14 -12.95 11.34
C LYS A 3 9.63 -11.83 10.42
N ALA A 4 8.83 -10.91 10.94
CA ALA A 4 8.32 -9.77 10.18
C ALA A 4 9.42 -8.93 9.51
N LYS A 5 10.59 -8.80 10.15
CA LYS A 5 11.75 -8.11 9.56
C LYS A 5 12.27 -8.82 8.30
N GLU A 6 12.37 -10.14 8.33
CA GLU A 6 12.82 -10.95 7.19
C GLU A 6 11.81 -10.87 6.05
N LEU A 7 10.51 -10.92 6.36
CA LEU A 7 9.43 -10.72 5.37
C LEU A 7 9.59 -9.37 4.66
N LYS A 8 9.76 -8.28 5.41
CA LYS A 8 9.93 -6.93 4.84
C LYS A 8 11.17 -6.82 3.96
N GLN A 9 12.28 -7.44 4.37
CA GLN A 9 13.50 -7.47 3.56
C GLN A 9 13.31 -8.25 2.27
N LEU A 10 12.62 -9.38 2.32
CA LEU A 10 12.30 -10.15 1.12
C LEU A 10 11.31 -9.39 0.21
N ALA A 11 10.32 -8.70 0.77
CA ALA A 11 9.30 -8.01 -0.02
C ALA A 11 9.78 -6.68 -0.64
N SER A 12 10.86 -6.09 -0.12
CA SER A 12 11.41 -4.82 -0.64
C SER A 12 11.76 -4.91 -2.13
N GLY A 13 11.34 -3.90 -2.90
CA GLY A 13 11.47 -3.83 -4.37
C GLY A 13 10.48 -4.73 -5.11
N ARG A 14 9.43 -5.20 -4.42
CA ARG A 14 8.40 -6.10 -4.99
C ARG A 14 6.99 -5.75 -4.52
N TRP A 15 6.81 -4.66 -3.78
CA TRP A 15 5.51 -4.34 -3.21
C TRP A 15 4.48 -3.97 -4.26
N GLU A 16 4.86 -3.39 -5.40
CA GLU A 16 3.93 -3.18 -6.50
C GLU A 16 3.32 -4.50 -7.00
N SER A 17 4.16 -5.50 -7.29
CA SER A 17 3.71 -6.81 -7.78
C SER A 17 2.90 -7.57 -6.73
N ILE A 18 3.35 -7.55 -5.47
CA ILE A 18 2.68 -8.23 -4.36
C ILE A 18 1.29 -7.62 -4.14
N VAL A 19 1.19 -6.28 -4.05
CA VAL A 19 -0.08 -5.59 -3.79
C VAL A 19 -1.02 -5.71 -4.99
N ALA A 20 -0.52 -5.59 -6.22
CA ALA A 20 -1.34 -5.80 -7.42
C ALA A 20 -1.97 -7.21 -7.47
N SER A 21 -1.28 -8.20 -6.90
CA SER A 21 -1.76 -9.59 -6.85
C SER A 21 -2.71 -9.86 -5.68
N LEU A 22 -2.43 -9.29 -4.50
CA LEU A 22 -3.13 -9.62 -3.26
C LEU A 22 -4.25 -8.63 -2.89
N ALA A 23 -4.17 -7.39 -3.38
CA ALA A 23 -5.12 -6.31 -3.11
C ALA A 23 -5.38 -5.50 -4.39
N PRO A 24 -6.03 -6.09 -5.42
CA PRO A 24 -6.25 -5.44 -6.72
C PRO A 24 -7.09 -4.16 -6.64
N GLN A 25 -7.85 -3.94 -5.57
CA GLN A 25 -8.55 -2.67 -5.29
C GLN A 25 -7.59 -1.48 -5.12
N LEU A 26 -6.30 -1.72 -4.90
CA LEU A 26 -5.26 -0.70 -4.83
C LEU A 26 -4.61 -0.38 -6.19
N ALA A 27 -5.00 -1.04 -7.28
CA ALA A 27 -4.38 -0.87 -8.60
C ALA A 27 -4.30 0.60 -9.06
N GLN A 28 -5.37 1.37 -8.87
CA GLN A 28 -5.39 2.79 -9.23
C GLN A 28 -4.33 3.60 -8.45
N ALA A 29 -4.09 3.25 -7.18
CA ALA A 29 -3.11 3.93 -6.35
C ALA A 29 -1.66 3.59 -6.76
N ILE A 30 -1.43 2.36 -7.24
CA ILE A 30 -0.15 1.93 -7.82
C ILE A 30 0.11 2.72 -9.10
N GLU A 31 -0.85 2.76 -10.03
CA GLU A 31 -0.72 3.47 -11.32
C GLU A 31 -0.46 4.98 -11.15
N ARG A 32 -0.98 5.56 -10.06
CA ARG A 32 -0.90 7.01 -9.81
C ARG A 32 0.15 7.39 -8.76
N LEU A 33 0.99 6.48 -8.30
CA LEU A 33 1.98 6.76 -7.26
C LEU A 33 2.82 8.02 -7.59
N PRO A 34 3.05 8.96 -6.64
CA PRO A 34 2.57 9.02 -5.25
C PRO A 34 1.32 9.90 -5.06
N HIS A 35 0.51 10.05 -6.11
CA HIS A 35 -0.64 10.95 -6.13
C HIS A 35 -1.88 10.32 -5.47
N HIS A 36 -2.77 11.20 -5.01
CA HIS A 36 -3.98 10.78 -4.33
C HIS A 36 -5.05 10.24 -5.28
N VAL A 37 -5.82 9.29 -4.76
CA VAL A 37 -6.98 8.61 -5.35
C VAL A 37 -8.10 8.47 -4.31
N PRO A 38 -9.33 8.10 -4.70
CA PRO A 38 -10.37 7.71 -3.75
C PRO A 38 -9.88 6.62 -2.80
N CYS A 39 -10.36 6.61 -1.55
CA CYS A 39 -10.01 5.55 -0.62
C CYS A 39 -10.69 4.24 -1.04
N PRO A 40 -9.97 3.11 -1.14
CA PRO A 40 -10.56 1.83 -1.54
C PRO A 40 -11.55 1.28 -0.51
N VAL A 41 -11.46 1.69 0.77
CA VAL A 41 -12.28 1.17 1.87
C VAL A 41 -13.60 1.95 2.03
N HIS A 42 -13.56 3.28 1.93
CA HIS A 42 -14.74 4.13 2.21
C HIS A 42 -15.04 5.16 1.11
N GLY A 43 -14.37 5.08 -0.03
CA GLY A 43 -14.58 5.98 -1.18
C GLY A 43 -14.02 7.39 -0.98
N GLY A 44 -14.74 8.39 -1.49
CA GLY A 44 -14.29 9.78 -1.52
C GLY A 44 -13.68 10.18 -2.86
N VAL A 45 -12.92 11.28 -2.88
CA VAL A 45 -12.36 11.87 -4.12
C VAL A 45 -10.86 11.61 -4.24
N ASP A 46 -10.08 11.97 -3.22
CA ASP A 46 -8.61 11.96 -3.25
C ASP A 46 -8.01 11.75 -1.85
N GLY A 47 -8.63 10.89 -1.05
CA GLY A 47 -8.24 10.67 0.34
C GLY A 47 -7.02 9.77 0.54
N PHE A 48 -6.66 8.93 -0.43
CA PHE A 48 -5.67 7.86 -0.27
C PHE A 48 -4.50 7.98 -1.25
N ARG A 49 -3.28 7.67 -0.82
CA ARG A 49 -2.11 7.52 -1.70
C ARG A 49 -1.12 6.52 -1.13
N LEU A 50 -0.29 5.97 -2.01
CA LEU A 50 0.90 5.21 -1.64
C LEU A 50 2.10 6.16 -1.41
N PHE A 51 3.09 5.73 -0.63
CA PHE A 51 4.31 6.53 -0.39
C PHE A 51 5.29 6.45 -1.55
N ARG A 52 6.20 7.43 -1.67
CA ARG A 52 7.16 7.49 -2.81
C ARG A 52 8.08 6.27 -2.87
N ASP A 53 8.39 5.71 -1.71
CA ASP A 53 9.17 4.50 -1.48
C ASP A 53 8.26 3.26 -1.33
N PHE A 54 7.12 3.26 -2.00
CA PHE A 54 6.13 2.19 -1.89
C PHE A 54 6.69 0.87 -2.36
N ASP A 55 7.47 0.82 -3.45
CA ASP A 55 7.98 -0.47 -3.91
C ASP A 55 8.98 -1.10 -2.93
N GLU A 56 9.69 -0.28 -2.13
CA GLU A 56 10.60 -0.72 -1.07
C GLU A 56 9.89 -1.04 0.26
N THR A 57 8.89 -0.25 0.66
CA THR A 57 8.30 -0.32 2.02
C THR A 57 6.87 -0.86 2.04
N GLY A 58 6.12 -0.66 0.96
CA GLY A 58 4.72 -1.04 0.77
C GLY A 58 3.73 -0.12 1.49
N GLY A 59 4.18 1.02 2.04
CA GLY A 59 3.34 1.88 2.87
C GLY A 59 2.41 2.83 2.08
N GLY A 60 1.36 3.30 2.75
CA GLY A 60 0.42 4.27 2.24
C GLY A 60 -0.27 5.08 3.35
N VAL A 61 -1.09 6.03 2.95
CA VAL A 61 -1.88 6.84 3.89
C VAL A 61 -3.23 7.19 3.31
N CYS A 62 -4.25 7.10 4.15
CA CYS A 62 -5.55 7.73 3.93
C CYS A 62 -5.74 8.89 4.91
N ASN A 63 -6.18 10.05 4.42
CA ASN A 63 -6.45 11.23 5.22
C ASN A 63 -7.52 11.01 6.31
N THR A 64 -8.36 9.98 6.17
CA THR A 64 -9.38 9.59 7.15
C THR A 64 -9.04 8.30 7.89
N CYS A 65 -8.56 7.25 7.22
CA CYS A 65 -8.24 5.98 7.87
C CYS A 65 -6.88 5.93 8.55
N GLY A 66 -6.01 6.92 8.32
CA GLY A 66 -4.66 6.96 8.87
C GLY A 66 -3.62 6.25 8.01
N ILE A 67 -2.46 5.99 8.61
CA ILE A 67 -1.25 5.48 7.95
C ILE A 67 -1.20 3.95 7.98
N GLN A 68 -0.81 3.36 6.85
CA GLN A 68 -0.46 1.95 6.70
C GLN A 68 1.07 1.91 6.55
N HIS A 69 1.76 1.53 7.63
CA HIS A 69 3.20 1.73 7.78
C HIS A 69 4.06 0.84 6.88
N ASP A 70 3.50 -0.28 6.40
CA ASP A 70 4.18 -1.22 5.53
C ASP A 70 3.18 -2.00 4.67
N GLY A 71 3.68 -2.70 3.65
CA GLY A 71 2.82 -3.42 2.70
C GLY A 71 1.98 -4.53 3.31
N HIS A 72 2.41 -5.17 4.40
CA HIS A 72 1.57 -6.14 5.10
C HIS A 72 0.38 -5.45 5.78
N THR A 73 0.62 -4.35 6.50
CA THR A 73 -0.47 -3.58 7.12
C THR A 73 -1.41 -2.97 6.08
N LEU A 74 -0.88 -2.59 4.91
CA LEU A 74 -1.67 -2.08 3.81
C LEU A 74 -2.60 -3.15 3.22
N ILE A 75 -2.08 -4.35 2.93
CA ILE A 75 -2.88 -5.47 2.40
C ILE A 75 -3.94 -5.92 3.40
N MET A 76 -3.65 -5.92 4.70
CA MET A 76 -4.65 -6.26 5.72
C MET A 76 -5.77 -5.23 5.86
N TRP A 77 -5.49 -3.96 5.53
CA TRP A 77 -6.43 -2.86 5.67
C TRP A 77 -7.33 -2.69 4.45
N ALA A 78 -6.77 -2.87 3.26
CA ALA A 78 -7.43 -2.57 1.98
C ALA A 78 -8.52 -3.57 1.60
#